data_AF-A0A2H3BW26-F1
#
_entry.id   AF-A0A2H3BW26-F1
#
_cell.length_a   1.000
_cell.length_b   1.000
_cell.length_c   1.000
_cell.angle_alpha   90.00
_cell.angle_beta   90.00
_cell.angle_gamma   90.00
#
_symmetry.space_group_name_H-M   'P 1'
#
loop_
_entity.id
_entity.type
_entity.pdbx_description
1 polymer ?
#
loop_
_entity_poly.entity_id
_entity_poly.type
_entity_poly.pdbx_seq_one_letter_code
_entity_poly.pdbx_strand_id
1 'polypeptide(L)'
;MNATNAMLYLNAVALSIPEPVLPPKALNSQISGILRATRPFLDTDRDSILQNIEVLEQQLPVYDALLNRIDEVRSKMQRHRDLVQRFTAKYSSTLAPIRRLPSDILRAVFHEVQISLWWNPQELSGPSEEPVPLVFSQGPWELSHVCSAWRDVILSYPQLWSHIVLQFWTDRPAETLHHTLSALQAMILRSAQHPLDIVFELGEDDENEDAAIEVFPVLLEESYRWRSMELNLSLPLLEQLKLVRGKIPCLESLTMETPCDLPSVEELPEDVRSVFIDAPRLQKVTLHHTSGPSDFIFPLHITHLATFMGNVSNVEAYQSLVECHLALPAIPDPDFSPPRLIHLPNVRRLFVSSPDLFPWLRLPSLEDLTISDCPSFRSDTNAVVLTMNEFVYRSRCSLTRLAIHNPVSHNQVFINDCLLLMDSLVSLEIELFWNAEIKVIFDALASTGFLAKLQHLSLCIPWTQPSLLDPLTAMISSRSRYLRSIRIRCNSADDVERVNEHLAPLRPTEFLMVVLIDRDYKYDVKGCFGKFESA
;
A
#
# COMPACT_ATOMS: atom_id res chain seq x y z
N MET A 1 0.98 -41.74 -35.13
CA MET A 1 0.17 -41.62 -36.36
C MET A 1 0.62 -40.36 -37.08
N ASN A 2 1.09 -40.45 -38.33
CA ASN A 2 1.73 -39.33 -39.03
C ASN A 2 0.68 -38.24 -39.37
N ALA A 3 0.90 -36.99 -38.94
CA ALA A 3 -0.02 -35.87 -39.15
C ALA A 3 -0.36 -35.66 -40.64
N THR A 4 0.60 -35.98 -41.51
CA THR A 4 0.46 -35.97 -42.97
C THR A 4 -0.70 -36.84 -43.46
N ASN A 5 -0.87 -38.04 -42.89
CA ASN A 5 -1.96 -38.93 -43.29
C ASN A 5 -3.32 -38.40 -42.84
N ALA A 6 -3.40 -37.82 -41.64
CA ALA A 6 -4.66 -37.25 -41.15
C ALA A 6 -5.13 -36.05 -41.99
N MET A 7 -4.21 -35.18 -42.41
CA MET A 7 -4.52 -34.05 -43.28
C MET A 7 -5.00 -34.50 -44.67
N LEU A 8 -4.42 -35.58 -45.23
CA LEU A 8 -4.89 -36.15 -46.49
C LEU A 8 -6.35 -36.63 -46.41
N TYR A 9 -6.74 -37.29 -45.32
CA TYR A 9 -8.12 -37.73 -45.13
C TYR A 9 -9.09 -36.55 -44.93
N LEU A 10 -8.68 -35.49 -44.20
CA LEU A 10 -9.52 -34.30 -44.05
C LEU A 10 -9.73 -33.57 -45.38
N ASN A 11 -8.70 -33.49 -46.23
CA ASN A 11 -8.84 -32.93 -47.57
C ASN A 11 -9.79 -33.78 -48.44
N ALA A 12 -9.70 -35.12 -48.34
CA ALA A 12 -10.62 -36.01 -49.05
C ALA A 12 -12.08 -35.81 -48.58
N VAL A 13 -12.31 -35.61 -47.28
CA VAL A 13 -13.64 -35.28 -46.74
C VAL A 13 -14.14 -33.95 -47.29
N ALA A 14 -13.30 -32.91 -47.32
CA ALA A 14 -13.68 -31.59 -47.86
C ALA A 14 -14.08 -31.66 -49.35
N LEU A 15 -13.41 -32.49 -50.14
CA LEU A 15 -13.72 -32.72 -51.55
C LEU A 15 -14.95 -33.63 -51.77
N SER A 16 -15.42 -34.34 -50.75
CA SER A 16 -16.55 -35.29 -50.84
C SER A 16 -17.88 -34.70 -50.34
N ILE A 17 -17.92 -33.40 -50.02
CA ILE A 17 -19.15 -32.72 -49.58
C ILE A 17 -20.09 -32.64 -50.79
N PRO A 18 -21.34 -33.14 -50.68
CA PRO A 18 -22.30 -33.09 -51.77
C PRO A 18 -22.63 -31.63 -52.11
N GLU A 19 -22.72 -31.31 -53.40
CA GLU A 19 -23.22 -30.00 -53.85
C GLU A 19 -24.75 -29.93 -53.67
N PRO A 20 -25.30 -28.77 -53.27
CA PRO A 20 -26.74 -28.62 -53.09
C PRO A 20 -27.46 -28.70 -54.44
N VAL A 21 -28.51 -29.53 -54.50
CA VAL A 21 -29.35 -29.60 -55.70
C VAL A 21 -30.39 -28.49 -55.58
N LEU A 22 -30.11 -27.38 -56.26
CA LEU A 22 -30.96 -26.19 -56.27
C LEU A 22 -32.04 -26.26 -57.37
N PRO A 23 -33.21 -25.64 -57.15
CA PRO A 23 -34.23 -25.52 -58.18
C PRO A 23 -33.71 -24.79 -59.44
N PRO A 24 -34.31 -25.04 -60.62
CA PRO A 24 -33.91 -24.40 -61.87
C PRO A 24 -33.97 -22.87 -61.78
N LYS A 25 -33.02 -22.17 -62.40
CA LYS A 25 -32.96 -20.68 -62.40
C LYS A 25 -34.25 -20.02 -62.92
N ALA A 26 -34.98 -20.68 -63.81
CA ALA A 26 -36.27 -20.22 -64.30
C ALA A 26 -37.32 -20.10 -63.18
N LEU A 27 -37.34 -21.05 -62.24
CA LEU A 27 -38.23 -21.03 -61.09
C LEU A 27 -37.89 -19.87 -60.13
N ASN A 28 -36.61 -19.56 -59.94
CA ASN A 28 -36.19 -18.40 -59.13
C ASN A 28 -36.68 -17.06 -59.72
N SER A 29 -36.70 -16.93 -61.05
CA SER A 29 -37.25 -15.74 -61.71
C SER A 29 -38.76 -15.60 -61.52
N GLN A 30 -39.48 -16.72 -61.55
CA GLN A 30 -40.92 -16.81 -61.31
C GLN A 30 -41.30 -16.51 -59.85
N ILE A 31 -40.52 -17.02 -58.89
CA ILE A 31 -40.66 -16.74 -57.45
C ILE A 31 -40.40 -15.26 -57.19
N SER A 32 -39.35 -14.67 -57.78
CA SER A 32 -39.08 -13.24 -57.63
C SER A 32 -40.23 -12.37 -58.16
N GLY A 33 -40.90 -12.79 -59.24
CA GLY A 33 -42.06 -12.08 -59.78
C GLY A 33 -43.29 -12.12 -58.85
N ILE A 34 -43.50 -13.25 -58.17
CA ILE A 34 -44.54 -13.41 -57.13
C ILE A 34 -44.21 -12.52 -55.92
N LEU A 35 -42.99 -12.60 -55.39
CA LEU A 35 -42.58 -11.85 -54.20
C LEU A 35 -42.63 -10.32 -54.41
N ARG A 36 -42.41 -9.85 -55.63
CA ARG A 36 -42.52 -8.43 -56.01
C ARG A 36 -43.94 -8.02 -56.45
N ALA A 37 -44.94 -8.90 -56.32
CA ALA A 37 -46.32 -8.67 -56.73
C ALA A 37 -46.51 -8.26 -58.21
N THR A 38 -45.54 -8.63 -59.07
CA THR A 38 -45.62 -8.36 -60.53
C THR A 38 -46.50 -9.37 -61.27
N ARG A 39 -46.87 -10.48 -60.63
CA ARG A 39 -47.90 -11.43 -61.10
C ARG A 39 -48.67 -12.02 -59.91
N PRO A 40 -49.93 -12.45 -60.09
CA PRO A 40 -50.71 -13.12 -59.04
C PRO A 40 -50.14 -14.51 -58.71
N PHE A 41 -50.34 -14.94 -57.46
CA PHE A 41 -49.97 -16.27 -56.96
C PHE A 41 -51.04 -17.30 -57.36
N LEU A 42 -50.65 -18.32 -58.13
CA LEU A 42 -51.57 -19.36 -58.61
C LEU A 42 -51.40 -20.66 -57.80
N ASP A 43 -52.44 -21.50 -57.76
CA ASP A 43 -52.39 -22.79 -57.08
C ASP A 43 -51.33 -23.73 -57.66
N THR A 44 -51.07 -23.66 -58.97
CA THR A 44 -49.97 -24.40 -59.62
C THR A 44 -48.58 -23.91 -59.19
N ASP A 45 -48.42 -22.62 -58.86
CA ASP A 45 -47.18 -22.08 -58.29
C ASP A 45 -47.01 -22.60 -56.86
N ARG A 46 -48.10 -22.69 -56.08
CA ARG A 46 -48.11 -23.22 -54.72
C ARG A 46 -47.62 -24.67 -54.67
N ASP A 47 -48.20 -25.55 -55.47
CA ASP A 47 -47.85 -26.98 -55.50
C ASP A 47 -46.38 -27.18 -55.94
N SER A 48 -45.95 -26.43 -56.97
CA SER A 48 -44.56 -26.47 -57.43
C SER A 48 -43.57 -25.95 -56.38
N ILE A 49 -43.91 -24.88 -55.65
CA ILE A 49 -43.03 -24.33 -54.60
C ILE A 49 -42.95 -25.29 -53.41
N LEU A 50 -44.08 -25.86 -52.96
CA LEU A 50 -44.10 -26.84 -51.88
C LEU A 50 -43.26 -28.07 -52.21
N GLN A 51 -43.34 -28.59 -53.43
CA GLN A 51 -42.50 -29.70 -53.87
C GLN A 51 -41.00 -29.36 -53.85
N ASN A 52 -40.62 -28.14 -54.24
CA ASN A 52 -39.21 -27.71 -54.19
C ASN A 52 -38.73 -27.47 -52.75
N ILE A 53 -39.59 -26.96 -51.87
CA ILE A 53 -39.30 -26.86 -50.43
C ILE A 53 -39.06 -28.26 -49.86
N GLU A 54 -39.92 -29.23 -50.17
CA GLU A 54 -39.78 -30.61 -49.70
C GLU A 54 -38.45 -31.25 -50.16
N VAL A 55 -38.05 -31.03 -51.42
CA VAL A 55 -36.76 -31.51 -51.95
C VAL A 55 -35.56 -30.86 -51.24
N LEU A 56 -35.64 -29.57 -50.91
CA LEU A 56 -34.57 -28.87 -50.17
C LEU A 56 -34.53 -29.31 -48.70
N GLU A 57 -35.69 -29.46 -48.05
CA GLU A 57 -35.82 -29.97 -46.69
C GLU A 57 -35.28 -31.39 -46.56
N GLN A 58 -35.48 -32.25 -47.57
CA GLN A 58 -34.91 -33.60 -47.60
C GLN A 58 -33.38 -33.62 -47.71
N GLN A 59 -32.74 -32.54 -48.19
CA GLN A 59 -31.28 -32.44 -48.23
C GLN A 59 -30.66 -32.02 -46.90
N LEU A 60 -31.38 -31.27 -46.05
CA LEU A 60 -30.88 -30.75 -44.78
C LEU A 60 -30.35 -31.85 -43.83
N PRO A 61 -31.06 -32.99 -43.61
CA PRO A 61 -30.59 -34.05 -42.73
C PRO A 61 -29.23 -34.64 -43.13
N VAL A 62 -28.89 -34.63 -44.42
CA VAL A 62 -27.60 -35.13 -44.92
C VAL A 62 -26.47 -34.19 -44.49
N TYR A 63 -26.66 -32.88 -44.63
CA TYR A 63 -25.70 -31.88 -44.17
C TYR A 63 -25.60 -31.87 -42.64
N ASP A 64 -26.72 -31.97 -41.93
CA ASP A 64 -26.73 -32.04 -40.46
C ASP A 64 -25.99 -33.28 -39.95
N ALA A 65 -26.17 -34.44 -40.59
CA ALA A 65 -25.43 -35.65 -40.25
C ALA A 65 -23.91 -35.51 -40.48
N LEU A 66 -23.49 -34.86 -41.58
CA LEU A 66 -22.08 -34.58 -41.85
C LEU A 66 -21.48 -33.59 -40.84
N LEU A 67 -22.21 -32.52 -40.51
CA LEU A 67 -21.81 -31.54 -39.49
C LEU A 67 -21.65 -32.20 -38.12
N ASN A 68 -22.65 -32.99 -37.70
CA ASN A 68 -22.58 -33.75 -36.45
C ASN A 68 -21.35 -34.67 -36.42
N ARG A 69 -21.06 -35.36 -37.53
CA ARG A 69 -19.88 -36.23 -37.61
C ARG A 69 -18.56 -35.46 -37.55
N ILE A 70 -18.47 -34.29 -38.18
CA ILE A 70 -17.30 -33.40 -38.09
C ILE A 70 -17.13 -32.91 -36.65
N ASP A 71 -18.21 -32.54 -35.97
CA ASP A 71 -18.17 -32.08 -34.59
C ASP A 71 -17.76 -33.19 -33.61
N GLU A 72 -18.18 -34.44 -33.85
CA GLU A 72 -17.67 -35.61 -33.12
C GLU A 72 -16.15 -35.78 -33.29
N VAL A 73 -15.65 -35.69 -34.53
CA VAL A 73 -14.21 -35.81 -34.83
C VAL A 73 -13.44 -34.65 -34.21
N ARG A 74 -13.95 -33.42 -34.30
CA ARG A 74 -13.39 -32.22 -33.68
C ARG A 74 -13.31 -32.38 -32.17
N SER A 75 -14.41 -32.81 -31.54
CA SER A 75 -14.47 -33.06 -30.09
C SER A 75 -13.45 -34.12 -29.67
N LYS A 76 -13.32 -35.20 -30.44
CA LYS A 76 -12.30 -36.22 -30.20
C LYS A 76 -10.89 -35.62 -30.31
N MET A 77 -10.58 -34.85 -31.35
CA MET A 77 -9.26 -34.23 -31.53
C MET A 77 -8.94 -33.22 -30.42
N GLN A 78 -9.92 -32.42 -29.97
CA GLN A 78 -9.80 -31.52 -28.83
C GLN A 78 -9.44 -32.28 -27.55
N ARG A 79 -10.14 -33.37 -27.23
CA ARG A 79 -9.79 -34.22 -26.07
C ARG A 79 -8.35 -34.75 -26.14
N HIS A 80 -7.87 -35.15 -27.32
CA HIS A 80 -6.49 -35.60 -27.48
C HIS A 80 -5.48 -34.45 -27.29
N ARG A 81 -5.77 -33.26 -27.84
CA ARG A 81 -4.94 -32.06 -27.64
C ARG A 81 -4.87 -31.68 -26.16
N ASP A 82 -6.01 -31.64 -25.47
CA ASP A 82 -6.09 -31.30 -24.05
C ASP A 82 -5.33 -32.33 -23.20
N LEU A 83 -5.41 -33.62 -23.56
CA LEU A 83 -4.62 -34.67 -22.90
C LEU A 83 -3.12 -34.41 -23.06
N VAL A 84 -2.65 -34.12 -24.27
CA VAL A 84 -1.23 -33.80 -24.54
C VAL A 84 -0.80 -32.55 -23.79
N GLN A 85 -1.63 -31.50 -23.75
CA GLN A 85 -1.35 -30.28 -22.99
C GLN A 85 -1.27 -30.54 -21.48
N ARG A 86 -2.20 -31.33 -20.92
CA ARG A 86 -2.17 -31.74 -19.50
C ARG A 86 -0.90 -32.50 -19.15
N PHE A 87 -0.49 -33.46 -19.98
CA PHE A 87 0.77 -34.19 -19.75
C PHE A 87 1.99 -33.28 -19.90
N THR A 88 2.02 -32.42 -20.91
CA THR A 88 3.11 -31.45 -21.10
C THR A 88 3.23 -30.54 -19.89
N ALA A 89 2.14 -29.96 -19.40
CA ALA A 89 2.12 -29.14 -18.19
C ALA A 89 2.60 -29.92 -16.96
N LYS A 90 2.18 -31.18 -16.81
CA LYS A 90 2.64 -32.06 -15.71
C LYS A 90 4.16 -32.27 -15.77
N TYR A 91 4.72 -32.63 -16.92
CA TYR A 91 6.17 -32.84 -17.07
C TYR A 91 6.95 -31.53 -16.91
N SER A 92 6.51 -30.44 -17.53
CA SER A 92 7.13 -29.11 -17.36
C SER A 92 7.12 -28.68 -15.90
N SER A 93 6.02 -28.90 -15.19
CA SER A 93 5.95 -28.67 -13.75
C SER A 93 7.05 -29.45 -13.04
N THR A 94 7.26 -30.74 -13.33
CA THR A 94 8.30 -31.55 -12.62
C THR A 94 9.72 -31.00 -12.78
N LEU A 95 9.97 -30.23 -13.84
CA LEU A 95 11.25 -29.57 -14.10
C LEU A 95 11.32 -28.15 -13.54
N ALA A 96 10.26 -27.65 -12.89
CA ALA A 96 10.22 -26.31 -12.34
C ALA A 96 11.36 -26.08 -11.33
N PRO A 97 12.11 -24.97 -11.43
CA PRO A 97 13.25 -24.68 -10.55
C PRO A 97 12.94 -24.75 -9.07
N ILE A 98 11.71 -24.38 -8.67
CA ILE A 98 11.24 -24.39 -7.28
C ILE A 98 11.33 -25.78 -6.61
N ARG A 99 11.30 -26.87 -7.39
CA ARG A 99 11.44 -28.23 -6.87
C ARG A 99 12.88 -28.64 -6.56
N ARG A 100 13.85 -27.83 -6.97
CA ARG A 100 15.29 -28.04 -6.67
C ARG A 100 15.78 -27.15 -5.53
N LEU A 101 14.93 -26.26 -5.03
CA LEU A 101 15.29 -25.36 -3.94
C LEU A 101 15.38 -26.14 -2.62
N PRO A 102 16.46 -25.95 -1.84
CA PRO A 102 16.52 -26.44 -0.47
C PRO A 102 15.38 -25.87 0.38
N SER A 103 15.00 -26.59 1.44
CA SER A 103 13.96 -26.15 2.39
C SER A 103 14.26 -24.78 2.99
N ASP A 104 15.54 -24.46 3.20
CA ASP A 104 15.95 -23.20 3.84
C ASP A 104 15.66 -21.99 2.95
N ILE A 105 15.83 -22.16 1.62
CA ILE A 105 15.48 -21.13 0.64
C ILE A 105 13.96 -20.99 0.55
N LEU A 106 13.23 -22.10 0.56
CA LEU A 106 11.76 -22.05 0.59
C LEU A 106 11.24 -21.34 1.84
N ARG A 107 11.84 -21.58 3.02
CA ARG A 107 11.50 -20.87 4.26
C ARG A 107 11.74 -19.37 4.15
N ALA A 108 12.89 -18.97 3.62
CA ALA A 108 13.21 -17.55 3.41
C ALA A 108 12.22 -16.89 2.44
N VAL A 109 11.89 -17.56 1.33
CA VAL A 109 10.88 -17.07 0.38
C VAL A 109 9.51 -16.96 1.04
N PHE A 110 9.06 -17.98 1.77
CA PHE A 110 7.75 -17.93 2.43
C PHE A 110 7.68 -16.84 3.48
N HIS A 111 8.76 -16.62 4.23
CA HIS A 111 8.86 -15.52 5.19
C HIS A 111 8.79 -14.16 4.51
N GLU A 112 9.50 -13.98 3.38
CA GLU A 112 9.48 -12.73 2.62
C GLU A 112 8.12 -12.44 1.99
N VAL A 113 7.46 -13.49 1.45
CA VAL A 113 6.08 -13.39 0.96
C VAL A 113 5.17 -12.97 2.10
N GLN A 114 5.34 -13.54 3.28
CA GLN A 114 4.54 -13.18 4.45
C GLN A 114 4.72 -11.71 4.83
N ILE A 115 5.97 -11.22 4.94
CA ILE A 115 6.28 -9.80 5.22
C ILE A 115 5.67 -8.87 4.16
N SER A 116 5.83 -9.22 2.88
CA SER A 116 5.36 -8.39 1.76
C SER A 116 3.83 -8.25 1.76
N LEU A 117 3.12 -9.32 2.11
CA LEU A 117 1.66 -9.33 2.21
C LEU A 117 1.15 -8.54 3.42
N TRP A 118 1.98 -8.32 4.45
CA TRP A 118 1.60 -7.53 5.63
C TRP A 118 1.62 -6.04 5.40
N TRP A 119 2.58 -5.52 4.62
CA TRP A 119 2.72 -4.08 4.45
C TRP A 119 1.63 -3.48 3.55
N ASN A 120 0.97 -4.30 2.72
CA ASN A 120 -0.09 -3.87 1.80
C ASN A 120 -1.37 -4.75 1.90
N PRO A 121 -2.11 -4.74 3.04
CA PRO A 121 -3.37 -5.49 3.15
C PRO A 121 -4.43 -5.01 2.13
N GLN A 122 -4.37 -3.73 1.75
CA GLN A 122 -5.35 -3.07 0.87
C GLN A 122 -5.20 -3.39 -0.63
N GLU A 123 -4.01 -3.77 -1.11
CA GLU A 123 -3.78 -3.99 -2.56
C GLU A 123 -4.25 -5.37 -3.06
N LEU A 124 -4.61 -6.29 -2.17
CA LEU A 124 -5.08 -7.63 -2.52
C LEU A 124 -6.59 -7.69 -2.78
N SER A 125 -7.32 -6.63 -2.43
CA SER A 125 -8.74 -6.50 -2.74
C SER A 125 -8.93 -6.07 -4.19
N GLY A 126 -9.05 -7.04 -5.10
CA GLY A 126 -9.52 -6.78 -6.45
C GLY A 126 -10.92 -6.12 -6.43
N PRO A 127 -11.34 -5.43 -7.50
CA PRO A 127 -12.60 -4.67 -7.53
C PRO A 127 -13.88 -5.53 -7.51
N SER A 128 -13.82 -6.82 -7.16
CA SER A 128 -14.97 -7.73 -7.21
C SER A 128 -14.99 -8.89 -6.19
N GLU A 129 -14.18 -8.87 -5.13
CA GLU A 129 -14.29 -9.88 -4.05
C GLU A 129 -14.69 -9.19 -2.75
N GLU A 130 -15.80 -9.66 -2.16
CA GLU A 130 -16.30 -9.21 -0.86
C GLU A 130 -15.22 -9.41 0.21
N PRO A 131 -14.85 -8.37 0.98
CA PRO A 131 -13.83 -8.50 2.03
C PRO A 131 -14.26 -9.56 3.04
N VAL A 132 -13.39 -10.55 3.25
CA VAL A 132 -13.55 -11.58 4.30
C VAL A 132 -12.86 -11.04 5.54
N PRO A 133 -13.57 -10.73 6.65
CA PRO A 133 -12.93 -10.58 7.94
C PRO A 133 -12.40 -11.97 8.32
N LEU A 134 -11.08 -12.07 8.47
CA LEU A 134 -10.20 -13.21 8.17
C LEU A 134 -9.81 -13.30 6.68
N VAL A 135 -8.90 -12.44 6.23
CA VAL A 135 -8.27 -12.71 4.94
C VAL A 135 -7.52 -14.04 5.08
N PHE A 136 -7.99 -15.09 4.38
CA PHE A 136 -7.29 -16.37 4.27
C PHE A 136 -5.87 -16.24 3.67
N SER A 137 -5.42 -15.00 3.40
CA SER A 137 -4.10 -14.57 2.92
C SER A 137 -3.01 -14.49 4.00
N GLN A 138 -3.23 -15.02 5.20
CA GLN A 138 -2.09 -15.33 6.05
C GLN A 138 -1.27 -16.41 5.33
N GLY A 139 -0.13 -15.97 4.77
CA GLY A 139 0.75 -16.75 3.91
C GLY A 139 0.88 -18.24 4.24
N PRO A 140 1.01 -18.66 5.52
CA PRO A 140 1.16 -20.07 5.86
C PRO A 140 0.01 -20.97 5.37
N TRP A 141 -1.25 -20.52 5.45
CA TRP A 141 -2.39 -21.37 5.10
C TRP A 141 -2.48 -21.59 3.59
N GLU A 142 -2.43 -20.53 2.78
CA GLU A 142 -2.47 -20.64 1.32
C GLU A 142 -1.26 -21.39 0.77
N LEU A 143 -0.06 -21.05 1.26
CA LEU A 143 1.17 -21.73 0.85
C LEU A 143 1.11 -23.22 1.20
N SER A 144 0.41 -23.59 2.29
CA SER A 144 0.22 -24.99 2.69
C SER A 144 -0.73 -25.76 1.76
N HIS A 145 -1.54 -25.09 0.96
CA HIS A 145 -2.46 -25.72 0.02
C HIS A 145 -1.85 -25.99 -1.37
N VAL A 146 -0.67 -25.42 -1.66
CA VAL A 146 0.00 -25.58 -2.96
C VAL A 146 0.42 -27.04 -3.23
N CYS A 147 1.18 -27.65 -2.32
CA CYS A 147 1.56 -29.07 -2.41
C CYS A 147 2.00 -29.62 -1.04
N SER A 148 2.14 -30.94 -0.93
CA SER A 148 2.57 -31.59 0.32
C SER A 148 3.95 -31.12 0.79
N ALA A 149 4.92 -30.97 -0.13
CA ALA A 149 6.26 -30.51 0.24
C ALA A 149 6.27 -29.09 0.84
N TRP A 150 5.41 -28.18 0.34
CA TRP A 150 5.28 -26.83 0.91
C TRP A 150 4.60 -26.88 2.26
N ARG A 151 3.54 -27.67 2.37
CA ARG A 151 2.86 -27.91 3.66
C ARG A 151 3.83 -28.41 4.72
N ASP A 152 4.68 -29.39 4.38
CA ASP A 152 5.67 -29.93 5.32
C ASP A 152 6.66 -28.85 5.76
N VAL A 153 7.16 -28.03 4.82
CA VAL A 153 8.06 -26.90 5.14
C VAL A 153 7.38 -25.91 6.08
N ILE A 154 6.14 -25.50 5.78
CA ILE A 154 5.40 -24.49 6.54
C ILE A 154 5.05 -24.99 7.94
N LEU A 155 4.56 -26.23 8.06
CA LEU A 155 4.27 -26.83 9.36
C LEU A 155 5.53 -27.04 10.21
N SER A 156 6.69 -27.24 9.57
CA SER A 156 7.98 -27.37 10.26
C SER A 156 8.62 -26.05 10.71
N TYR A 157 8.04 -24.90 10.34
CA TYR A 157 8.66 -23.59 10.55
C TYR A 157 7.78 -22.66 11.39
N PRO A 158 7.91 -22.71 12.74
CA PRO A 158 7.04 -21.99 13.67
C PRO A 158 7.00 -20.47 13.50
N GLN A 159 8.09 -19.85 13.05
CA GLN A 159 8.17 -18.40 12.80
C GLN A 159 7.13 -17.91 11.78
N LEU A 160 6.71 -18.76 10.84
CA LEU A 160 5.63 -18.40 9.92
C LEU A 160 4.28 -18.25 10.63
N TRP A 161 4.11 -18.91 11.77
CA TRP A 161 2.87 -18.91 12.55
C TRP A 161 2.86 -17.84 13.65
N SER A 162 3.98 -17.13 13.88
CA SER A 162 4.12 -16.16 14.96
C SER A 162 3.64 -14.75 14.60
N HIS A 163 3.12 -14.56 13.39
CA HIS A 163 2.62 -13.27 12.93
C HIS A 163 1.13 -13.41 12.67
N ILE A 164 0.33 -12.69 13.46
CA ILE A 164 -1.11 -12.89 13.57
C ILE A 164 -1.80 -11.57 13.20
N VAL A 165 -2.63 -11.59 12.17
CA VAL A 165 -3.45 -10.44 11.76
C VAL A 165 -4.92 -10.79 12.00
N LEU A 166 -5.60 -9.95 12.77
CA LEU A 166 -7.01 -10.05 13.12
C LEU A 166 -7.71 -8.76 12.72
N GLN A 167 -8.61 -8.84 11.76
CA GLN A 167 -9.35 -7.70 11.21
C GLN A 167 -10.85 -7.95 11.36
N PHE A 168 -11.55 -6.99 11.96
CA PHE A 168 -12.98 -7.07 12.29
C PHE A 168 -13.78 -6.06 11.45
N TRP A 169 -13.56 -6.00 10.14
CA TRP A 169 -14.26 -5.10 9.21
C TRP A 169 -15.55 -5.76 8.66
N THR A 170 -16.67 -5.02 8.72
CA THR A 170 -18.07 -5.24 8.27
C THR A 170 -18.61 -6.62 7.82
N ASP A 171 -19.86 -6.83 8.26
CA ASP A 171 -20.95 -7.64 7.69
C ASP A 171 -20.70 -9.14 7.44
N ARG A 172 -20.43 -9.91 8.51
CA ARG A 172 -20.56 -11.39 8.48
C ARG A 172 -21.19 -11.98 9.73
N PRO A 173 -21.97 -13.08 9.59
CA PRO A 173 -22.68 -13.71 10.71
C PRO A 173 -21.76 -14.42 11.72
N ALA A 174 -22.27 -14.60 12.94
CA ALA A 174 -21.62 -15.20 14.11
C ALA A 174 -20.99 -16.60 13.89
N GLU A 175 -21.34 -17.33 12.83
CA GLU A 175 -20.71 -18.61 12.47
C GLU A 175 -19.20 -18.46 12.15
N THR A 176 -18.75 -17.26 11.80
CA THR A 176 -17.35 -16.94 11.52
C THR A 176 -16.46 -16.94 12.77
N LEU A 177 -16.98 -16.58 13.94
CA LEU A 177 -16.20 -16.44 15.17
C LEU A 177 -15.58 -17.76 15.66
N HIS A 178 -16.32 -18.86 15.57
CA HIS A 178 -15.80 -20.18 15.94
C HIS A 178 -14.60 -20.60 15.07
N HIS A 179 -14.65 -20.29 13.79
CA HIS A 179 -13.55 -20.52 12.86
C HIS A 179 -12.36 -19.60 13.16
N THR A 180 -12.59 -18.32 13.48
CA THR A 180 -11.57 -17.37 13.93
C THR A 180 -10.81 -17.88 15.14
N LEU A 181 -11.52 -18.26 16.21
CA LEU A 181 -10.92 -18.77 17.43
C LEU A 181 -10.13 -20.06 17.18
N SER A 182 -10.70 -20.99 16.40
CA SER A 182 -10.03 -22.24 16.06
C SER A 182 -8.74 -22.00 15.26
N ALA A 183 -8.77 -21.07 14.31
CA ALA A 183 -7.61 -20.70 13.52
C ALA A 183 -6.55 -20.01 14.39
N LEU A 184 -6.94 -19.05 15.23
CA LEU A 184 -6.06 -18.34 16.15
C LEU A 184 -5.35 -19.31 17.10
N GLN A 185 -6.10 -20.23 17.72
CA GLN A 185 -5.52 -21.25 18.59
C GLN A 185 -4.54 -22.15 17.83
N ALA A 186 -4.86 -22.54 16.59
CA ALA A 186 -3.95 -23.31 15.76
C ALA A 186 -2.67 -22.54 15.41
N MET A 187 -2.76 -21.24 15.16
CA MET A 187 -1.61 -20.38 14.92
C MET A 187 -0.73 -20.23 16.16
N ILE A 188 -1.32 -19.89 17.31
CA ILE A 188 -0.62 -19.80 18.60
C ILE A 188 0.11 -21.12 18.89
N LEU A 189 -0.57 -22.26 18.73
CA LEU A 189 0.04 -23.58 18.95
C LEU A 189 1.23 -23.83 18.02
N ARG A 190 1.09 -23.52 16.72
CA ARG A 190 2.14 -23.76 15.71
C ARG A 190 3.31 -22.80 15.81
N SER A 191 3.09 -21.60 16.35
CA SER A 191 4.15 -20.62 16.62
C SER A 191 5.12 -21.05 17.75
N ALA A 192 4.73 -22.06 18.53
CA ALA A 192 5.51 -22.65 19.61
C ALA A 192 5.93 -21.61 20.66
N GLN A 193 7.22 -21.25 20.74
CA GLN A 193 7.75 -20.24 21.67
C GLN A 193 8.36 -19.05 20.93
N HIS A 194 8.03 -18.87 19.65
CA HIS A 194 8.52 -17.72 18.89
C HIS A 194 7.83 -16.44 19.40
N PRO A 195 8.53 -15.30 19.40
CA PRO A 195 7.91 -14.01 19.72
C PRO A 195 6.78 -13.70 18.73
N LEU A 196 5.69 -13.15 19.23
CA LEU A 196 4.48 -12.89 18.46
C LEU A 196 4.45 -11.44 17.97
N ASP A 197 4.16 -11.25 16.68
CA ASP A 197 3.77 -9.96 16.13
C ASP A 197 2.28 -10.01 15.81
N ILE A 198 1.52 -9.09 16.39
CA ILE A 198 0.07 -9.12 16.32
C ILE A 198 -0.43 -7.79 15.79
N VAL A 199 -1.26 -7.86 14.75
CA VAL A 199 -2.07 -6.75 14.25
C VAL A 199 -3.52 -7.06 14.61
N PHE A 200 -4.15 -6.16 15.36
CA PHE A 200 -5.53 -6.25 15.80
C PHE A 200 -6.27 -5.00 15.37
N GLU A 201 -7.13 -5.13 14.38
CA GLU A 201 -7.84 -4.02 13.75
C GLU A 201 -9.36 -4.16 13.94
N LEU A 202 -9.92 -3.30 14.78
CA LEU A 202 -11.36 -3.12 14.87
C LEU A 202 -11.85 -2.21 13.72
N GLY A 203 -12.96 -2.59 13.08
CA GLY A 203 -13.60 -1.74 12.07
C GLY A 203 -14.27 -0.51 12.68
N GLU A 204 -14.64 0.45 11.83
CA GLU A 204 -15.35 1.68 12.26
C GLU A 204 -16.81 1.40 12.66
N ASP A 205 -17.37 0.24 12.29
CA ASP A 205 -18.74 -0.16 12.61
C ASP A 205 -18.78 -1.11 13.81
N ASP A 206 -19.60 -0.79 14.83
CA ASP A 206 -19.75 -1.54 16.10
C ASP A 206 -20.25 -2.99 15.93
N GLU A 207 -20.67 -3.40 14.73
CA GLU A 207 -21.35 -4.69 14.50
C GLU A 207 -20.52 -5.93 14.85
N ASN A 208 -19.18 -5.83 14.80
CA ASN A 208 -18.26 -6.92 15.07
C ASN A 208 -17.50 -6.79 16.40
N GLU A 209 -17.85 -5.80 17.23
CA GLU A 209 -17.16 -5.55 18.50
C GLU A 209 -17.27 -6.75 19.46
N ASP A 210 -18.44 -7.40 19.52
CA ASP A 210 -18.65 -8.59 20.36
C ASP A 210 -17.67 -9.72 20.01
N ALA A 211 -17.44 -9.96 18.71
CA ALA A 211 -16.48 -10.96 18.24
C ALA A 211 -15.04 -10.59 18.63
N ALA A 212 -14.69 -9.31 18.53
CA ALA A 212 -13.38 -8.80 18.95
C ALA A 212 -13.17 -8.98 20.46
N ILE A 213 -14.20 -8.67 21.27
CA ILE A 213 -14.22 -8.83 22.73
C ILE A 213 -14.04 -10.30 23.13
N GLU A 214 -14.60 -11.26 22.39
CA GLU A 214 -14.42 -12.68 22.67
C GLU A 214 -13.02 -13.21 22.28
N VAL A 215 -12.42 -12.68 21.20
CA VAL A 215 -11.11 -13.14 20.71
C VAL A 215 -9.95 -12.53 21.51
N PHE A 216 -10.07 -11.28 21.93
CA PHE A 216 -8.97 -10.53 22.54
C PHE A 216 -8.35 -11.20 23.78
N PRO A 217 -9.12 -11.80 24.72
CA PRO A 217 -8.55 -12.52 25.86
C PRO A 217 -7.57 -13.64 25.49
N VAL A 218 -7.78 -14.33 24.36
CA VAL A 218 -6.88 -15.39 23.88
C VAL A 218 -5.49 -14.83 23.56
N LEU A 219 -5.42 -13.57 23.09
CA LEU A 219 -4.15 -12.89 22.84
C LEU A 219 -3.48 -12.46 24.14
N LEU A 220 -4.26 -11.98 25.11
CA LEU A 220 -3.77 -11.53 26.42
C LEU A 220 -3.05 -12.67 27.18
N GLU A 221 -3.53 -13.91 27.04
CA GLU A 221 -2.88 -15.10 27.61
C GLU A 221 -1.45 -15.30 27.10
N GLU A 222 -1.17 -14.90 25.85
CA GLU A 222 0.15 -15.02 25.22
C GLU A 222 1.01 -13.73 25.33
N SER A 223 0.62 -12.80 26.21
CA SER A 223 1.32 -11.52 26.43
C SER A 223 2.81 -11.62 26.73
N TYR A 224 3.24 -12.74 27.32
CA TYR A 224 4.64 -12.99 27.63
C TYR A 224 5.54 -13.11 26.39
N ARG A 225 4.96 -13.32 25.21
CA ARG A 225 5.65 -13.51 23.93
C ARG A 225 5.48 -12.37 22.96
N TRP A 226 4.67 -11.36 23.26
CA TRP A 226 4.45 -10.23 22.36
C TRP A 226 5.77 -9.51 22.08
N ARG A 227 6.12 -9.35 20.81
CA ARG A 227 7.27 -8.59 20.32
C ARG A 227 6.82 -7.29 19.66
N SER A 228 5.84 -7.37 18.76
CA SER A 228 5.25 -6.20 18.11
C SER A 228 3.73 -6.25 18.24
N MET A 229 3.12 -5.15 18.63
CA MET A 229 1.66 -5.02 18.74
C MET A 229 1.20 -3.81 17.94
N GLU A 230 0.26 -4.00 17.03
CA GLU A 230 -0.47 -2.95 16.34
C GLU A 230 -1.95 -3.11 16.69
N LEU A 231 -2.48 -2.10 17.37
CA LEU A 231 -3.74 -2.19 18.11
C LEU A 231 -4.66 -1.04 17.70
N ASN A 232 -5.74 -1.35 17.00
CA ASN A 232 -6.89 -0.48 16.86
C ASN A 232 -8.02 -1.03 17.73
N LEU A 233 -8.24 -0.38 18.88
CA LEU A 233 -9.08 -0.91 19.97
C LEU A 233 -10.17 0.07 20.39
N SER A 234 -11.38 -0.43 20.61
CA SER A 234 -12.41 0.27 21.36
C SER A 234 -12.05 0.41 22.85
N LEU A 235 -12.77 1.29 23.55
CA LEU A 235 -12.59 1.51 24.99
C LEU A 235 -12.71 0.22 25.84
N PRO A 236 -13.72 -0.65 25.66
CA PRO A 236 -13.83 -1.90 26.42
C PRO A 236 -12.61 -2.82 26.26
N LEU A 237 -12.07 -2.93 25.05
CA LEU A 237 -10.87 -3.73 24.77
C LEU A 237 -9.61 -3.11 25.39
N LEU A 238 -9.50 -1.78 25.32
CA LEU A 238 -8.41 -1.03 25.95
C LEU A 238 -8.37 -1.26 27.47
N GLU A 239 -9.53 -1.32 28.14
CA GLU A 239 -9.60 -1.64 29.57
C GLU A 239 -9.09 -3.06 29.90
N GLN A 240 -9.28 -4.04 29.00
CA GLN A 240 -8.79 -5.41 29.23
C GLN A 240 -7.26 -5.49 29.25
N LEU A 241 -6.55 -4.54 28.62
CA LEU A 241 -5.08 -4.51 28.64
C LEU A 241 -4.49 -4.37 30.05
N LYS A 242 -5.28 -3.91 31.04
CA LYS A 242 -4.87 -3.91 32.45
C LYS A 242 -4.40 -5.29 32.94
N LEU A 243 -4.94 -6.37 32.37
CA LEU A 243 -4.65 -7.76 32.74
C LEU A 243 -3.22 -8.21 32.39
N VAL A 244 -2.59 -7.54 31.42
CA VAL A 244 -1.25 -7.88 30.92
C VAL A 244 -0.15 -6.99 31.50
N ARG A 245 -0.49 -6.03 32.36
CA ARG A 245 0.50 -5.21 33.06
C ARG A 245 1.51 -6.09 33.80
N GLY A 246 2.79 -5.83 33.56
CA GLY A 246 3.90 -6.62 34.13
C GLY A 246 4.09 -8.02 33.52
N LYS A 247 3.35 -8.38 32.46
CA LYS A 247 3.43 -9.68 31.77
C LYS A 247 3.88 -9.58 30.32
N ILE A 248 4.47 -8.44 29.93
CA ILE A 248 4.91 -8.14 28.55
C ILE A 248 6.44 -7.95 28.44
N PRO A 249 7.26 -8.97 28.79
CA PRO A 249 8.71 -8.86 28.88
C PRO A 249 9.41 -8.77 27.51
N CYS A 250 8.75 -9.20 26.43
CA CYS A 250 9.33 -9.29 25.09
C CYS A 250 8.94 -8.12 24.17
N LEU A 251 8.07 -7.21 24.61
CA LEU A 251 7.49 -6.19 23.75
C LEU A 251 8.55 -5.17 23.34
N GLU A 252 8.79 -5.02 22.04
CA GLU A 252 9.79 -4.15 21.43
C GLU A 252 9.16 -2.97 20.69
N SER A 253 7.98 -3.19 20.09
CA SER A 253 7.25 -2.19 19.30
C SER A 253 5.76 -2.19 19.64
N LEU A 254 5.19 -0.98 19.78
CA LEU A 254 3.78 -0.77 20.05
C LEU A 254 3.23 0.34 19.13
N THR A 255 2.17 0.03 18.39
CA THR A 255 1.37 0.99 17.64
C THR A 255 -0.05 0.92 18.18
N MET A 256 -0.62 2.08 18.53
CA MET A 256 -1.99 2.18 19.00
C MET A 256 -2.77 3.22 18.21
N GLU A 257 -3.94 2.82 17.75
CA GLU A 257 -4.99 3.66 17.20
C GLU A 257 -6.21 3.51 18.13
N THR A 258 -6.79 4.62 18.57
CA THR A 258 -8.01 4.59 19.37
C THR A 258 -9.11 5.29 18.57
N PRO A 259 -10.32 4.70 18.46
CA PRO A 259 -11.44 5.31 17.75
C PRO A 259 -11.78 6.70 18.26
N CYS A 260 -12.32 7.52 17.35
CA CYS A 260 -12.65 8.92 17.60
C CYS A 260 -13.89 9.13 18.49
N ASP A 261 -14.48 8.09 19.06
CA ASP A 261 -15.73 8.17 19.85
C ASP A 261 -15.54 8.44 21.34
N LEU A 262 -14.33 8.81 21.77
CA LEU A 262 -14.11 9.26 23.15
C LEU A 262 -14.98 10.50 23.43
N PRO A 263 -15.88 10.48 24.43
CA PRO A 263 -16.40 11.72 24.97
C PRO A 263 -15.19 12.52 25.48
N SER A 264 -15.02 13.72 24.92
CA SER A 264 -13.82 14.56 24.92
C SER A 264 -13.31 15.05 26.29
N VAL A 265 -13.71 14.42 27.41
CA VAL A 265 -13.55 14.99 28.76
C VAL A 265 -13.10 13.98 29.82
N GLU A 266 -13.28 12.67 29.66
CA GLU A 266 -12.90 11.69 30.71
C GLU A 266 -11.47 11.16 30.51
N GLU A 267 -10.59 11.46 31.48
CA GLU A 267 -9.22 10.94 31.54
C GLU A 267 -9.23 9.41 31.68
N LEU A 268 -8.37 8.72 30.91
CA LEU A 268 -8.22 7.27 31.05
C LEU A 268 -7.75 6.88 32.47
N PRO A 269 -8.29 5.80 33.06
CA PRO A 269 -7.84 5.29 34.34
C PRO A 269 -6.32 5.05 34.38
N GLU A 270 -5.67 5.38 35.51
CA GLU A 270 -4.19 5.29 35.66
C GLU A 270 -3.63 3.89 35.38
N ASP A 271 -4.39 2.85 35.70
CA ASP A 271 -4.03 1.46 35.41
C ASP A 271 -4.03 1.14 33.91
N VAL A 272 -4.89 1.77 33.08
CA VAL A 272 -4.80 1.72 31.60
C VAL A 272 -3.58 2.50 31.12
N ARG A 273 -3.41 3.72 31.61
CA ARG A 273 -2.34 4.63 31.15
C ARG A 273 -0.94 4.06 31.41
N SER A 274 -0.79 3.25 32.46
CA SER A 274 0.48 2.66 32.88
C SER A 274 0.66 1.18 32.50
N VAL A 275 -0.21 0.59 31.65
CA VAL A 275 -0.10 -0.84 31.25
C VAL A 275 1.30 -1.18 30.73
N PHE A 276 1.87 -0.29 29.91
CA PHE A 276 3.13 -0.53 29.20
C PHE A 276 4.38 -0.07 29.97
N ILE A 277 4.24 0.48 31.18
CA ILE A 277 5.37 1.01 31.95
C ILE A 277 6.39 -0.09 32.33
N ASP A 278 5.90 -1.32 32.50
CA ASP A 278 6.68 -2.49 32.91
C ASP A 278 7.13 -3.34 31.70
N ALA A 279 7.30 -2.73 30.53
CA ALA A 279 7.80 -3.39 29.31
C ALA A 279 9.31 -3.12 29.13
N PRO A 280 10.22 -4.01 29.57
CA PRO A 280 11.66 -3.74 29.67
C PRO A 280 12.38 -3.67 28.32
N ARG A 281 11.76 -4.12 27.24
CA ARG A 281 12.34 -4.15 25.88
C ARG A 281 11.69 -3.14 24.93
N LEU A 282 10.72 -2.36 25.41
CA LEU A 282 9.95 -1.47 24.55
C LEU A 282 10.84 -0.34 24.06
N GLN A 283 11.02 -0.25 22.75
CA GLN A 283 11.89 0.73 22.11
C GLN A 283 11.12 1.71 21.24
N LYS A 284 10.05 1.22 20.58
CA LYS A 284 9.28 1.98 19.58
C LYS A 284 7.83 2.09 20.02
N VAL A 285 7.33 3.31 20.06
CA VAL A 285 5.93 3.61 20.41
C VAL A 285 5.34 4.56 19.38
N THR A 286 4.19 4.21 18.83
CA THR A 286 3.40 5.03 17.91
C THR A 286 1.99 5.15 18.45
N LEU A 287 1.54 6.37 18.70
CA LEU A 287 0.19 6.70 19.14
C LEU A 287 -0.47 7.59 18.09
N HIS A 288 -1.49 7.07 17.44
CA HIS A 288 -2.29 7.79 16.47
C HIS A 288 -3.28 8.74 17.16
N HIS A 289 -4.00 9.54 16.38
CA HIS A 289 -4.92 10.55 16.88
C HIS A 289 -6.01 9.91 17.76
N THR A 290 -6.28 10.52 18.92
CA THR A 290 -7.37 10.12 19.83
C THR A 290 -8.26 11.33 20.09
N SER A 291 -9.58 11.15 20.23
CA SER A 291 -10.52 12.25 20.52
C SER A 291 -10.45 12.82 21.95
N GLY A 292 -9.40 12.48 22.71
CA GLY A 292 -9.14 12.99 24.06
C GLY A 292 -7.70 12.71 24.52
N PRO A 293 -7.27 13.34 25.64
CA PRO A 293 -5.94 13.12 26.21
C PRO A 293 -5.84 11.71 26.78
N SER A 294 -5.11 10.84 26.08
CA SER A 294 -4.92 9.46 26.53
C SER A 294 -3.82 9.31 27.58
N ASP A 295 -2.93 10.30 27.71
CA ASP A 295 -1.91 10.42 28.76
C ASP A 295 -1.21 9.11 29.14
N PHE A 296 -0.81 8.33 28.14
CA PHE A 296 -0.11 7.06 28.34
C PHE A 296 1.29 7.29 28.91
N ILE A 297 1.74 6.33 29.73
CA ILE A 297 3.03 6.33 30.40
C ILE A 297 3.81 5.10 29.94
N PHE A 298 5.01 5.34 29.42
CA PHE A 298 5.91 4.32 28.88
C PHE A 298 7.22 4.25 29.67
N PRO A 299 8.05 3.22 29.44
CA PRO A 299 9.38 3.13 30.03
C PRO A 299 10.28 4.28 29.55
N LEU A 300 11.13 4.81 30.43
CA LEU A 300 12.02 5.96 30.12
C LEU A 300 13.13 5.65 29.10
N HIS A 301 13.33 4.37 28.78
CA HIS A 301 14.35 3.90 27.85
C HIS A 301 13.86 3.78 26.40
N ILE A 302 12.62 4.17 26.09
CA ILE A 302 12.15 4.21 24.70
C ILE A 302 13.06 5.11 23.85
N THR A 303 13.25 4.72 22.60
CA THR A 303 14.18 5.38 21.67
C THR A 303 13.45 6.04 20.51
N HIS A 304 12.27 5.54 20.15
CA HIS A 304 11.46 6.05 19.05
C HIS A 304 10.03 6.31 19.56
N LEU A 305 9.55 7.54 19.38
CA LEU A 305 8.21 7.94 19.81
C LEU A 305 7.52 8.73 18.71
N ALA A 306 6.35 8.28 18.29
CA ALA A 306 5.43 9.02 17.44
C ALA A 306 4.14 9.25 18.21
N THR A 307 3.76 10.50 18.44
CA THR A 307 2.56 10.82 19.23
C THR A 307 1.93 12.14 18.82
N PHE A 308 0.62 12.24 19.03
CA PHE A 308 -0.06 13.52 19.07
C PHE A 308 0.18 14.20 20.41
N MET A 309 0.26 15.52 20.41
CA MET A 309 0.33 16.32 21.63
C MET A 309 -0.90 16.05 22.52
N GLY A 310 -0.66 15.79 23.81
CA GLY A 310 -1.71 15.42 24.77
C GLY A 310 -1.97 13.92 24.94
N ASN A 311 -1.36 13.05 24.11
CA ASN A 311 -1.49 11.59 24.28
C ASN A 311 -0.46 10.99 25.25
N VAL A 312 0.53 11.78 25.65
CA VAL A 312 1.62 11.38 26.55
C VAL A 312 1.79 12.45 27.61
N SER A 313 1.73 12.06 28.88
CA SER A 313 1.66 12.99 30.03
C SER A 313 2.88 13.90 30.16
N ASN A 314 4.07 13.43 29.73
CA ASN A 314 5.29 14.23 29.73
C ASN A 314 6.33 13.72 28.73
N VAL A 315 6.34 14.28 27.52
CA VAL A 315 7.34 13.93 26.49
C VAL A 315 8.78 14.25 26.97
N GLU A 316 8.97 15.28 27.80
CA GLU A 316 10.28 15.66 28.34
C GLU A 316 10.90 14.56 29.22
N ALA A 317 10.10 13.68 29.80
CA ALA A 317 10.63 12.59 30.64
C ALA A 317 11.49 11.59 29.83
N TYR A 318 11.27 11.48 28.52
CA TYR A 318 11.91 10.49 27.66
C TYR A 318 13.22 11.00 27.07
N GLN A 319 14.22 11.16 27.93
CA GLN A 319 15.55 11.68 27.55
C GLN A 319 16.35 10.74 26.63
N SER A 320 15.93 9.48 26.49
CA SER A 320 16.59 8.45 25.65
C SER A 320 16.15 8.47 24.19
N LEU A 321 15.20 9.35 23.81
CA LEU A 321 14.67 9.43 22.46
C LEU A 321 15.76 9.81 21.44
N VAL A 322 15.80 9.06 20.35
CA VAL A 322 16.67 9.26 19.18
C VAL A 322 15.86 9.79 18.00
N GLU A 323 14.62 9.33 17.85
CA GLU A 323 13.70 9.76 16.80
C GLU A 323 12.32 10.06 17.39
N CYS A 324 11.76 11.20 17.00
CA CYS A 324 10.51 11.68 17.56
C CYS A 324 9.60 12.25 16.48
N HIS A 325 8.35 11.81 16.42
CA HIS A 325 7.32 12.33 15.53
C HIS A 325 6.23 12.99 16.39
N LEU A 326 6.05 14.30 16.26
CA LEU A 326 5.09 15.07 17.05
C LEU A 326 4.03 15.67 16.14
N ALA A 327 2.77 15.34 16.40
CA ALA A 327 1.64 15.88 15.65
C ALA A 327 0.70 16.69 16.54
N LEU A 328 0.01 17.67 15.94
CA LEU A 328 -1.11 18.38 16.56
C LEU A 328 -2.44 17.77 16.11
N PRO A 329 -3.47 17.73 16.98
CA PRO A 329 -4.80 17.29 16.60
C PRO A 329 -5.43 18.26 15.59
N ALA A 330 -6.35 17.75 14.76
CA ALA A 330 -6.96 18.51 13.66
C ALA A 330 -7.83 19.69 14.16
N ILE A 331 -8.41 19.57 15.36
CA ILE A 331 -9.09 20.63 16.08
C ILE A 331 -8.20 21.00 17.26
N PRO A 332 -7.30 22.00 17.13
CA PRO A 332 -6.49 22.43 18.25
C PRO A 332 -7.40 23.03 19.33
N ASP A 333 -7.24 22.57 20.55
CA ASP A 333 -7.81 23.26 21.71
C ASP A 333 -7.18 24.67 21.74
N PRO A 334 -7.98 25.77 21.65
CA PRO A 334 -7.46 27.12 21.56
C PRO A 334 -6.54 27.54 22.72
N ASP A 335 -6.58 26.80 23.84
CA ASP A 335 -5.74 27.04 25.01
C ASP A 335 -4.53 26.09 25.12
N PHE A 336 -4.26 25.22 24.12
CA PHE A 336 -3.14 24.28 24.18
C PHE A 336 -1.79 25.00 24.03
N SER A 337 -1.26 25.43 25.17
CA SER A 337 0.10 25.91 25.34
C SER A 337 0.81 24.98 26.32
N PRO A 338 1.77 24.15 25.87
CA PRO A 338 2.54 23.35 26.80
C PRO A 338 3.19 24.28 27.83
N PRO A 339 3.05 24.01 29.13
CA PRO A 339 3.45 24.96 30.16
C PRO A 339 4.97 25.17 30.24
N ARG A 340 5.76 24.33 29.56
CA ARG A 340 7.23 24.29 29.66
C ARG A 340 7.88 23.92 28.33
N LEU A 341 9.11 24.40 28.17
CA LEU A 341 10.01 24.05 27.07
C LEU A 341 10.46 22.59 27.22
N ILE A 342 10.19 21.77 26.20
CA ILE A 342 10.56 20.36 26.11
C ILE A 342 12.01 20.27 25.61
N HIS A 343 12.90 19.76 26.45
CA HIS A 343 14.31 19.56 26.13
C HIS A 343 14.63 18.07 25.91
N LEU A 344 14.95 17.69 24.68
CA LEU A 344 15.33 16.31 24.32
C LEU A 344 16.75 16.30 23.71
N PRO A 345 17.78 15.93 24.49
CA PRO A 345 19.18 16.12 24.09
C PRO A 345 19.65 15.10 23.05
N ASN A 346 19.04 13.93 22.96
CA ASN A 346 19.51 12.81 22.14
C ASN A 346 18.76 12.65 20.81
N VAL A 347 17.72 13.44 20.57
CA VAL A 347 16.90 13.35 19.36
C VAL A 347 17.71 13.84 18.17
N ARG A 348 17.92 12.94 17.21
CA ARG A 348 18.62 13.19 15.94
C ARG A 348 17.65 13.40 14.79
N ARG A 349 16.48 12.75 14.85
CA ARG A 349 15.45 12.82 13.80
C ARG A 349 14.13 13.33 14.39
N LEU A 350 13.61 14.41 13.83
CA LEU A 350 12.33 15.01 14.22
C LEU A 350 11.40 15.07 13.02
N PHE A 351 10.20 14.51 13.19
CA PHE A 351 9.06 14.78 12.32
C PHE A 351 8.05 15.65 13.07
N VAL A 352 7.57 16.73 12.46
CA VAL A 352 6.49 17.54 13.02
C VAL A 352 5.37 17.73 12.02
N SER A 353 4.12 17.59 12.48
CA SER A 353 2.96 17.91 11.64
C SER A 353 2.72 19.41 11.48
N SER A 354 3.32 20.21 12.37
CA SER A 354 3.08 21.64 12.46
C SER A 354 4.30 22.39 13.01
N PRO A 355 4.64 23.55 12.43
CA PRO A 355 5.66 24.46 12.95
C PRO A 355 5.33 25.10 14.30
N ASP A 356 4.06 25.09 14.74
CA ASP A 356 3.66 25.69 16.03
C ASP A 356 4.20 24.92 17.25
N LEU A 357 4.79 23.74 17.02
CA LEU A 357 5.48 22.96 18.03
C LEU A 357 6.89 23.52 18.33
N PHE A 358 7.50 24.22 17.37
CA PHE A 358 8.85 24.73 17.49
C PHE A 358 9.11 25.66 18.68
N PRO A 359 8.21 26.58 19.10
CA PRO A 359 8.38 27.40 20.29
C PRO A 359 8.58 26.59 21.58
N TRP A 360 8.21 25.31 21.57
CA TRP A 360 8.23 24.45 22.76
C TRP A 360 9.37 23.44 22.76
N LEU A 361 10.18 23.36 21.70
CA LEU A 361 11.20 22.33 21.54
C LEU A 361 12.63 22.87 21.65
N ARG A 362 13.50 22.12 22.33
CA ARG A 362 14.94 22.35 22.35
C ARG A 362 15.69 21.04 22.11
N LEU A 363 16.26 20.91 20.91
CA LEU A 363 16.83 19.65 20.38
C LEU A 363 18.27 19.87 19.89
N PRO A 364 19.28 19.83 20.78
CA PRO A 364 20.65 20.19 20.42
C PRO A 364 21.35 19.22 19.47
N SER A 365 20.97 17.94 19.46
CA SER A 365 21.59 16.91 18.61
C SER A 365 20.81 16.63 17.32
N LEU A 366 19.89 17.52 16.93
CA LEU A 366 19.04 17.33 15.77
C LEU A 366 19.84 17.42 14.47
N GLU A 367 19.74 16.38 13.65
CA GLU A 367 20.42 16.21 12.36
C GLU A 367 19.38 16.23 11.22
N ASP A 368 18.23 15.57 11.39
CA ASP A 368 17.20 15.46 10.36
C ASP A 368 15.87 16.04 10.84
N LEU A 369 15.32 16.98 10.06
CA LEU A 369 14.03 17.63 10.34
C LEU A 369 13.06 17.44 9.18
N THR A 370 11.88 16.91 9.46
CA THR A 370 10.76 16.78 8.51
C THR A 370 9.55 17.54 9.02
N ILE A 371 8.95 18.37 8.16
CA ILE A 371 7.76 19.17 8.45
C ILE A 371 6.68 18.78 7.44
N SER A 372 5.55 18.25 7.89
CA SER A 372 4.41 17.92 7.03
C SER A 372 3.36 19.03 6.97
N ASP A 373 2.46 18.97 5.97
CA ASP A 373 1.26 19.83 5.95
C ASP A 373 0.17 19.23 6.82
N CYS A 374 -0.51 20.06 7.61
CA CYS A 374 -1.72 19.68 8.33
C CYS A 374 -2.84 20.63 7.86
N PRO A 375 -4.00 20.11 7.41
CA PRO A 375 -5.05 20.90 6.74
C PRO A 375 -5.68 22.01 7.60
N SER A 376 -5.32 22.12 8.88
CA SER A 376 -5.80 23.13 9.83
C SER A 376 -5.07 24.48 9.74
N PHE A 377 -4.05 24.65 8.87
CA PHE A 377 -3.19 25.83 8.92
C PHE A 377 -3.73 27.07 8.16
N ARG A 378 -3.84 28.18 8.91
CA ARG A 378 -4.10 29.55 8.45
C ARG A 378 -3.18 30.60 9.11
N SER A 379 -1.94 30.24 9.45
CA SER A 379 -0.97 31.20 9.99
C SER A 379 -0.17 31.90 8.90
N ASP A 380 0.29 33.12 9.21
CA ASP A 380 1.17 33.93 8.36
C ASP A 380 2.49 33.18 8.15
N THR A 381 2.87 32.93 6.90
CA THR A 381 4.10 32.21 6.54
C THR A 381 5.35 32.89 7.10
N ASN A 382 5.36 34.23 7.24
CA ASN A 382 6.50 34.94 7.82
C ASN A 382 6.67 34.64 9.32
N ALA A 383 5.56 34.51 10.05
CA ALA A 383 5.61 34.14 11.46
C ALA A 383 6.20 32.74 11.64
N VAL A 384 5.87 31.81 10.75
CA VAL A 384 6.44 30.45 10.77
C VAL A 384 7.96 30.47 10.54
N VAL A 385 8.44 31.26 9.58
CA VAL A 385 9.88 31.40 9.30
C VAL A 385 10.63 31.92 10.53
N LEU A 386 10.08 32.93 11.21
CA LEU A 386 10.66 33.45 12.45
C LEU A 386 10.74 32.38 13.53
N THR A 387 9.66 31.63 13.74
CA THR A 387 9.63 30.53 14.72
C THR A 387 10.65 29.44 14.42
N MET A 388 10.85 29.09 13.14
CA MET A 388 11.89 28.14 12.73
C MET A 388 13.29 28.66 13.02
N ASN A 389 13.57 29.94 12.71
CA ASN A 389 14.87 30.55 12.98
C ASN A 389 15.17 30.61 14.48
N GLU A 390 14.19 31.00 15.30
CA GLU A 390 14.31 30.99 16.76
C GLU A 390 14.56 29.58 17.30
N PHE A 391 13.89 28.56 16.74
CA PHE A 391 14.10 27.17 17.12
C PHE A 391 15.53 26.69 16.81
N VAL A 392 16.03 26.93 15.60
CA VAL A 392 17.40 26.55 15.21
C VAL A 392 18.42 27.24 16.10
N TYR A 393 18.24 28.55 16.33
CA TYR A 393 19.11 29.33 17.21
C TYR A 393 19.08 28.84 18.67
N ARG A 394 17.89 28.55 19.21
CA ARG A 394 17.69 28.09 20.59
C ARG A 394 18.21 26.67 20.81
N SER A 395 17.98 25.79 19.85
CA SER A 395 18.44 24.40 19.89
C SER A 395 19.93 24.29 19.65
N ARG A 396 20.53 25.21 18.87
CA ARG A 396 21.93 25.14 18.41
C ARG A 396 22.23 23.84 17.67
N CYS A 397 21.24 23.33 16.94
CA CYS A 397 21.37 22.14 16.12
C CYS A 397 22.12 22.43 14.81
N SER A 398 22.57 21.37 14.13
CA SER A 398 23.23 21.44 12.83
C SER A 398 22.56 20.44 11.89
N LEU A 399 21.59 20.92 11.11
CA LEU A 399 20.76 20.07 10.27
C LEU A 399 21.54 19.57 9.04
N THR A 400 21.53 18.25 8.85
CA THR A 400 22.05 17.55 7.69
C THR A 400 20.96 17.27 6.66
N ARG A 401 19.73 17.00 7.11
CA ARG A 401 18.57 16.78 6.24
C ARG A 401 17.40 17.67 6.65
N LEU A 402 16.76 18.26 5.65
CA LEU A 402 15.56 19.06 5.84
C LEU A 402 14.52 18.64 4.80
N ALA A 403 13.34 18.24 5.25
CA ALA A 403 12.19 17.93 4.42
C ALA A 403 11.02 18.85 4.77
N ILE A 404 10.52 19.60 3.80
CA ILE A 404 9.41 20.55 4.00
C ILE A 404 8.31 20.25 2.99
N HIS A 405 7.19 19.79 3.53
CA HIS A 405 5.96 19.50 2.81
C HIS A 405 4.85 20.52 3.15
N ASN A 406 5.24 21.72 3.56
CA ASN A 406 4.34 22.78 4.03
C ASN A 406 4.44 24.03 3.13
N PRO A 407 3.38 24.84 2.96
CA PRO A 407 3.41 26.07 2.17
C PRO A 407 4.50 27.09 2.56
N VAL A 408 5.18 26.98 3.69
CA VAL A 408 6.35 27.83 4.00
C VAL A 408 7.49 27.66 2.99
N SER A 409 7.56 26.53 2.30
CA SER A 409 8.64 26.21 1.34
C SER A 409 8.85 27.23 0.23
N HIS A 410 7.83 27.98 -0.16
CA HIS A 410 7.89 28.94 -1.25
C HIS A 410 8.08 30.40 -0.80
N ASN A 411 8.12 30.67 0.51
CA ASN A 411 8.27 32.02 1.02
C ASN A 411 9.70 32.54 0.77
N GLN A 412 9.83 33.73 0.18
CA GLN A 412 11.14 34.34 -0.11
C GLN A 412 11.99 34.58 1.15
N VAL A 413 11.36 34.91 2.28
CA VAL A 413 12.01 35.07 3.59
C VAL A 413 12.54 33.74 4.10
N PHE A 414 11.82 32.63 3.87
CA PHE A 414 12.31 31.30 4.23
C PHE A 414 13.62 30.96 3.48
N ILE A 415 13.66 31.23 2.17
CA ILE A 415 14.83 30.93 1.33
C ILE A 415 16.01 31.82 1.70
N ASN A 416 15.76 33.13 1.87
CA ASN A 416 16.83 34.10 2.10
C ASN A 416 17.33 34.09 3.55
N ASP A 417 16.47 33.87 4.54
CA ASP A 417 16.85 34.04 5.94
C ASP A 417 17.00 32.69 6.66
N CYS A 418 16.15 31.69 6.40
CA CYS A 418 16.18 30.43 7.13
C CYS A 418 17.18 29.43 6.54
N LEU A 419 17.11 29.18 5.22
CA LEU A 419 18.00 28.23 4.55
C LEU A 419 19.47 28.69 4.55
N LEU A 420 19.73 30.00 4.50
CA LEU A 420 21.10 30.54 4.59
C LEU A 420 21.76 30.28 5.95
N LEU A 421 20.99 30.12 7.02
CA LEU A 421 21.51 29.78 8.35
C LEU A 421 21.93 28.31 8.45
N MET A 422 21.51 27.45 7.51
CA MET A 422 21.71 26.00 7.52
C MET A 422 22.89 25.57 6.63
N ASP A 423 24.10 26.00 6.98
CA ASP A 423 25.32 25.76 6.19
C ASP A 423 25.84 24.30 6.20
N SER A 424 25.23 23.44 7.01
CA SER A 424 25.55 22.02 7.21
C SER A 424 24.69 21.08 6.37
N LEU A 425 23.69 21.61 5.64
CA LEU A 425 22.70 20.82 4.94
C LEU A 425 23.30 20.02 3.77
N VAL A 426 23.08 18.71 3.79
CA VAL A 426 23.53 17.74 2.78
C VAL A 426 22.37 17.25 1.92
N SER A 427 21.17 17.16 2.49
CA SER A 427 19.97 16.68 1.83
C SER A 427 18.81 17.65 2.04
N LEU A 428 18.16 18.06 0.94
CA LEU A 428 17.02 18.95 0.96
C LEU A 428 15.85 18.34 0.19
N GLU A 429 14.70 18.26 0.83
CA GLU A 429 13.45 17.81 0.24
C GLU A 429 12.40 18.92 0.38
N ILE A 430 11.83 19.34 -0.74
CA ILE A 430 10.86 20.44 -0.77
C ILE A 430 9.68 20.09 -1.64
N GLU A 431 8.49 20.25 -1.07
CA GLU A 431 7.23 20.30 -1.80
C GLU A 431 6.91 21.73 -2.21
N LEU A 432 6.68 21.91 -3.50
CA LEU A 432 6.33 23.20 -4.09
C LEU A 432 4.81 23.27 -4.24
N PHE A 433 4.21 24.41 -3.90
CA PHE A 433 2.77 24.64 -4.06
C PHE A 433 2.52 25.62 -5.20
N TRP A 434 1.32 25.57 -5.78
CA TRP A 434 0.88 26.33 -6.96
C TRP A 434 0.96 27.85 -6.75
N ASN A 435 2.12 28.49 -6.95
CA ASN A 435 2.29 29.94 -6.83
C ASN A 435 3.41 30.51 -7.73
N ALA A 436 3.34 31.81 -8.03
CA ALA A 436 4.25 32.52 -8.93
C ALA A 436 5.71 32.65 -8.41
N GLU A 437 5.97 32.30 -7.15
CA GLU A 437 7.26 32.48 -6.46
C GLU A 437 8.20 31.26 -6.56
N ILE A 438 7.78 30.15 -7.20
CA ILE A 438 8.61 28.96 -7.40
C ILE A 438 9.93 29.29 -8.16
N LYS A 439 9.94 30.34 -8.99
CA LYS A 439 11.16 30.75 -9.69
C LYS A 439 12.27 31.20 -8.73
N VAL A 440 11.90 31.82 -7.60
CA VAL A 440 12.84 32.34 -6.60
C VAL A 440 13.66 31.20 -5.99
N ILE A 441 13.02 30.05 -5.70
CA ILE A 441 13.74 28.91 -5.14
C ILE A 441 14.67 28.25 -6.15
N PHE A 442 14.28 28.18 -7.42
CA PHE A 442 15.16 27.67 -8.47
C PHE A 442 16.37 28.59 -8.71
N ASP A 443 16.16 29.90 -8.72
CA ASP A 443 17.24 30.88 -8.88
C ASP A 443 18.20 30.83 -7.68
N ALA A 444 17.69 30.70 -6.46
CA ALA A 444 18.50 30.53 -5.25
C ALA A 444 19.29 29.22 -5.28
N LEU A 445 18.64 28.09 -5.60
CA LEU A 445 19.31 26.80 -5.73
C LEU A 445 20.32 26.77 -6.88
N ALA A 446 20.12 27.53 -7.96
CA ALA A 446 21.08 27.61 -9.06
C ALA A 446 22.41 28.27 -8.62
N SER A 447 22.39 29.08 -7.55
CA SER A 447 23.60 29.66 -6.96
C SER A 447 24.40 28.59 -6.19
N THR A 448 25.65 28.38 -6.61
CA THR A 448 26.54 27.38 -5.98
C THR A 448 27.02 27.77 -4.58
N GLY A 449 26.95 29.04 -4.22
CA GLY A 449 27.21 29.52 -2.86
C GLY A 449 26.05 29.27 -1.89
N PHE A 450 24.83 29.10 -2.41
CA PHE A 450 23.65 28.79 -1.62
C PHE A 450 23.64 27.30 -1.28
N LEU A 451 23.67 26.94 0.02
CA LEU A 451 23.75 25.55 0.51
C LEU A 451 24.92 24.76 -0.12
N ALA A 452 26.15 25.26 0.03
CA ALA A 452 27.32 24.73 -0.68
C ALA A 452 27.62 23.23 -0.42
N LYS A 453 27.15 22.65 0.69
CA LYS A 453 27.35 21.23 1.03
C LYS A 453 26.23 20.29 0.52
N LEU A 454 25.23 20.83 -0.18
CA LEU A 454 24.09 20.06 -0.67
C LEU A 454 24.52 19.03 -1.71
N GLN A 455 24.24 17.75 -1.45
CA GLN A 455 24.54 16.61 -2.32
C GLN A 455 23.28 15.92 -2.83
N HIS A 456 22.19 15.96 -2.06
CA HIS A 456 20.94 15.28 -2.39
C HIS A 456 19.81 16.31 -2.44
N LEU A 457 19.08 16.37 -3.55
CA LEU A 457 17.95 17.27 -3.72
C LEU A 457 16.71 16.47 -4.15
N SER A 458 15.62 16.60 -3.40
CA SER A 458 14.32 16.03 -3.74
C SER A 458 13.30 17.15 -3.92
N LEU A 459 12.65 17.19 -5.08
CA LEU A 459 11.66 18.20 -5.42
C LEU A 459 10.33 17.53 -5.73
N CYS A 460 9.32 17.88 -4.95
CA CYS A 460 7.93 17.57 -5.22
C CYS A 460 7.34 18.76 -5.99
N ILE A 461 6.98 18.56 -7.26
CA ILE A 461 6.49 19.64 -8.12
C ILE A 461 5.05 19.32 -8.53
N PRO A 462 4.09 20.23 -8.33
CA PRO A 462 2.74 20.06 -8.84
C PRO A 462 2.76 20.42 -10.33
N TRP A 463 2.95 19.44 -11.21
CA TRP A 463 3.02 19.74 -12.65
C TRP A 463 1.64 20.07 -13.22
N THR A 464 1.57 21.27 -13.79
CA THR A 464 0.62 21.70 -14.84
C THR A 464 1.18 22.79 -15.75
N GLN A 465 2.38 23.32 -15.48
CA GLN A 465 2.95 24.43 -16.27
C GLN A 465 4.34 24.09 -16.86
N PRO A 466 4.47 24.06 -18.21
CA PRO A 466 5.74 23.85 -18.91
C PRO A 466 6.80 24.93 -18.64
N SER A 467 6.41 26.11 -18.17
CA SER A 467 7.28 27.26 -17.91
C SER A 467 8.32 27.05 -16.79
N LEU A 468 8.16 26.00 -15.97
CA LEU A 468 9.08 25.67 -14.88
C LEU A 468 10.22 24.71 -15.29
N LEU A 469 10.16 24.16 -16.51
CA LEU A 469 11.18 23.22 -17.01
C LEU A 469 12.52 23.91 -17.31
N ASP A 470 12.50 25.11 -17.90
CA ASP A 470 13.74 25.84 -18.22
C ASP A 470 14.52 26.28 -16.95
N PRO A 471 13.88 26.88 -15.92
CA PRO A 471 14.56 27.20 -14.66
C PRO A 471 15.10 25.96 -13.94
N LEU A 472 14.35 24.86 -13.93
CA LEU A 472 14.76 23.59 -13.34
C LEU A 472 16.02 23.05 -14.04
N THR A 473 16.01 23.02 -15.37
CA THR A 473 17.14 22.61 -16.21
C THR A 473 18.38 23.48 -15.95
N ALA A 474 18.20 24.80 -15.87
CA ALA A 474 19.28 25.73 -15.57
C ALA A 474 19.89 25.49 -14.17
N MET A 475 19.05 25.27 -13.16
CA MET A 475 19.47 24.95 -11.80
C MET A 475 20.26 23.63 -11.74
N ILE A 476 19.74 22.56 -12.35
CA ILE A 476 20.39 21.26 -12.40
C ILE A 476 21.74 21.37 -13.11
N SER A 477 21.79 22.07 -14.24
CA SER A 477 23.03 22.26 -15.00
C SER A 477 24.10 22.97 -14.16
N SER A 478 23.72 24.01 -13.42
CA SER A 478 24.61 24.76 -12.53
C SER A 478 25.16 23.91 -11.37
N ARG A 479 24.30 23.07 -10.75
CA ARG A 479 24.68 22.24 -9.58
C ARG A 479 25.14 20.82 -9.91
N SER A 480 25.11 20.40 -11.17
CA SER A 480 25.37 19.02 -11.62
C SER A 480 26.70 18.43 -11.10
N ARG A 481 27.72 19.26 -10.86
CA ARG A 481 29.04 18.83 -10.33
C ARG A 481 29.09 18.65 -8.81
N TYR A 482 28.10 19.19 -8.09
CA TYR A 482 28.05 19.22 -6.63
C TYR A 482 26.98 18.29 -6.07
N LEU A 483 25.89 18.07 -6.81
CA LEU A 483 24.85 17.12 -6.46
C LEU A 483 25.27 15.69 -6.86
N ARG A 484 25.04 14.73 -5.96
CA ARG A 484 25.19 13.29 -6.21
C ARG A 484 23.88 12.66 -6.72
N SER A 485 22.75 13.15 -6.22
CA SER A 485 21.44 12.70 -6.69
C SER A 485 20.42 13.82 -6.73
N ILE A 486 19.54 13.77 -7.73
CA ILE A 486 18.31 14.55 -7.76
C ILE A 486 17.10 13.63 -7.93
N ARG A 487 16.09 13.82 -7.09
CA ARG A 487 14.80 13.16 -7.18
C ARG A 487 13.74 14.19 -7.52
N ILE A 488 12.90 13.87 -8.48
CA ILE A 488 11.82 14.73 -8.96
C ILE A 488 10.54 13.89 -8.90
N ARG A 489 9.57 14.27 -8.06
CA ARG A 489 8.35 13.49 -7.81
C ARG A 489 7.11 14.14 -8.39
N CYS A 490 6.45 13.47 -9.34
CA CYS A 490 5.32 13.92 -10.15
C CYS A 490 3.96 13.34 -9.80
N ASN A 491 2.91 14.15 -9.98
CA ASN A 491 1.53 13.79 -9.69
C ASN A 491 0.89 12.88 -10.76
N SER A 492 1.42 12.86 -11.99
CA SER A 492 0.86 12.06 -13.09
C SER A 492 1.94 11.38 -13.92
N ALA A 493 1.58 10.29 -14.60
CA ALA A 493 2.49 9.56 -15.48
C ALA A 493 2.91 10.40 -16.70
N ASP A 494 1.99 11.20 -17.24
CA ASP A 494 2.24 12.09 -18.37
C ASP A 494 3.28 13.16 -18.01
N ASP A 495 3.26 13.67 -16.77
CA ASP A 495 4.24 14.65 -16.30
C ASP A 495 5.63 14.01 -16.12
N VAL A 496 5.69 12.77 -15.62
CA VAL A 496 6.95 12.01 -15.53
C VAL A 496 7.58 11.85 -16.91
N GLU A 497 6.78 11.49 -17.93
CA GLU A 497 7.27 11.31 -19.29
C GLU A 497 7.82 12.63 -19.86
N ARG A 498 7.06 13.72 -19.78
CA ARG A 498 7.47 15.05 -20.27
C ARG A 498 8.74 15.56 -19.59
N VAL A 499 8.84 15.42 -18.27
CA VAL A 499 10.03 15.84 -17.50
C VAL A 499 11.24 14.99 -17.88
N ASN A 500 11.04 13.68 -18.03
CA ASN A 500 12.11 12.77 -18.45
C ASN A 500 12.61 13.08 -19.85
N GLU A 501 11.71 13.35 -20.81
CA GLU A 501 12.08 13.76 -22.17
C GLU A 501 12.91 15.06 -22.16
N HIS A 502 12.46 16.05 -21.37
CA HIS A 502 13.13 17.35 -21.31
C HIS A 502 14.49 17.30 -20.59
N LEU A 503 14.63 16.45 -19.56
CA LEU A 503 15.89 16.28 -18.81
C LEU A 503 16.82 15.20 -19.40
N ALA A 504 16.39 14.43 -20.39
CA ALA A 504 17.19 13.40 -21.06
C ALA A 504 18.58 13.90 -21.53
N PRO A 505 18.73 15.13 -22.10
CA PRO A 505 20.02 15.65 -22.53
C PRO A 505 21.01 15.90 -21.38
N LEU A 506 20.51 16.04 -20.16
CA LEU A 506 21.29 16.40 -18.98
C LEU A 506 21.76 15.21 -18.17
N ARG A 507 21.31 13.97 -18.46
CA ARG A 507 21.64 12.75 -17.70
C ARG A 507 23.11 12.36 -17.90
N PRO A 508 24.03 12.68 -16.97
CA PRO A 508 25.42 12.27 -17.03
C PRO A 508 25.58 10.83 -16.50
N THR A 509 26.69 10.17 -16.83
CA THR A 509 26.97 8.80 -16.40
C THR A 509 27.25 8.62 -14.90
N GLU A 510 27.53 9.69 -14.15
CA GLU A 510 27.90 9.64 -12.70
C GLU A 510 26.88 10.32 -11.77
N PHE A 511 25.77 10.84 -12.29
CA PHE A 511 24.78 11.60 -11.54
C PHE A 511 23.43 10.88 -11.52
N LEU A 512 22.95 10.53 -10.32
CA LEU A 512 21.72 9.79 -10.15
C LEU A 512 20.51 10.73 -10.26
N MET A 513 19.92 10.80 -11.45
CA MET A 513 18.67 11.52 -11.70
C MET A 513 17.51 10.55 -11.77
N VAL A 514 16.53 10.71 -10.89
CA VAL A 514 15.36 9.84 -10.81
C VAL A 514 14.08 10.69 -10.83
N VAL A 515 13.22 10.45 -11.81
CA VAL A 515 11.89 11.06 -11.92
C VAL A 515 10.86 9.97 -11.62
N LEU A 516 10.03 10.20 -10.60
CA LEU A 516 9.09 9.21 -10.09
C LEU A 516 7.67 9.73 -10.23
N ILE A 517 6.74 8.82 -10.48
CA ILE A 517 5.33 9.08 -10.23
C ILE A 517 5.07 8.83 -8.75
N ASP A 518 4.41 9.78 -8.11
CA ASP A 518 3.95 9.67 -6.74
C ASP A 518 2.43 9.53 -6.80
N ARG A 519 1.94 8.29 -6.68
CA ARG A 519 0.53 7.94 -6.94
C ARG A 519 -0.40 8.33 -5.77
N ASP A 520 0.14 8.54 -4.58
CA ASP A 520 -0.62 8.79 -3.35
C ASP A 520 -0.22 10.13 -2.75
N TYR A 521 -0.48 11.21 -3.49
CA TYR A 521 -0.12 12.58 -3.11
C TYR A 521 -1.04 13.14 -2.01
N LYS A 522 -0.86 12.59 -0.81
CA LYS A 522 -0.81 13.40 0.39
C LYS A 522 0.40 12.89 1.17
N TYR A 523 1.40 13.75 1.39
CA TYR A 523 2.27 13.65 2.56
C TYR A 523 1.40 13.92 3.80
N ASP A 524 0.38 13.10 3.98
CA ASP A 524 -0.50 13.09 5.13
C ASP A 524 0.36 12.65 6.31
N VAL A 525 0.09 13.19 7.49
CA VAL A 525 0.57 12.65 8.75
C VAL A 525 0.41 11.12 8.71
N LYS A 526 -0.69 10.60 8.17
CA LYS A 526 -0.94 9.16 8.00
C LYS A 526 0.15 8.35 7.25
N GLY A 527 0.87 8.95 6.30
CA GLY A 527 1.82 8.23 5.44
C GLY A 527 3.22 8.04 6.04
N CYS A 528 3.69 9.01 6.84
CA CYS A 528 5.05 9.07 7.40
C CYS A 528 5.10 9.00 8.94
N PHE A 529 4.00 9.32 9.62
CA PHE A 529 3.92 9.23 11.07
C PHE A 529 4.05 7.78 11.54
N GLY A 530 4.77 7.55 12.64
CA GLY A 530 5.02 6.20 13.16
C GLY A 530 5.98 5.32 12.35
N LYS A 531 6.33 5.71 11.11
CA LYS A 531 7.30 4.97 10.28
C LYS A 531 8.72 5.45 10.59
N PHE A 532 9.33 4.84 11.60
CA PHE A 532 10.71 5.12 11.97
C PHE A 532 11.69 4.57 10.94
N GLU A 533 12.69 5.36 10.55
CA GLU A 533 13.74 4.88 9.66
C GLU A 533 14.57 3.79 10.34
N SER A 534 14.77 2.66 9.66
CA SER A 534 15.65 1.59 10.14
C SER A 534 17.07 2.13 10.29
N ALA A 535 17.69 1.86 11.45
CA ALA A 535 19.03 2.31 11.80
C ALA A 535 20.13 1.65 10.96
#